data_AF-A0A835H2M6-F1
#
_entry.id   AF-A0A835H2M6-F1
#
_cell.length_a   1.000
_cell.length_b   1.000
_cell.length_c   1.000
_cell.angle_alpha   90.00
_cell.angle_beta   90.00
_cell.angle_gamma   90.00
#
_symmetry.space_group_name_H-M   'P 1'
#
loop_
_entity.id
_entity.type
_entity.pdbx_description
1 polymer ?
#
loop_
_entity_poly.entity_id
_entity_poly.type
_entity_poly.pdbx_seq_one_letter_code
_entity_poly.pdbx_strand_id
1 'polypeptide(L)'
;MTVAGSLLHGMKEVGVWLQTFAPGSRTPIQRHSCEVVFIVLKGTGALFLASSSHGPNPGKPQEFPIFQIVHFIYLWNDFKLVK
;
A
#
# COMPACT_ATOMS: atom_id res chain seq x y z
N MET A 1 8.19 1.76 -9.81
CA MET A 1 8.76 0.81 -10.77
C MET A 1 8.43 -0.61 -10.33
N THR A 2 8.04 -1.49 -11.26
CA THR A 2 7.95 -2.93 -10.98
C THR A 2 9.36 -3.50 -11.00
N VAL A 3 9.76 -4.16 -9.91
CA VAL A 3 11.05 -4.84 -9.77
C VAL A 3 10.92 -6.29 -10.22
N ALA A 4 9.84 -6.96 -9.82
CA ALA A 4 9.49 -8.31 -10.25
C ALA A 4 7.97 -8.43 -10.40
N GLY A 5 7.50 -9.10 -11.45
CA GLY A 5 6.07 -9.17 -11.77
C GLY A 5 5.76 -10.22 -12.82
N SER A 6 4.47 -10.52 -13.01
CA SER A 6 4.02 -11.66 -13.81
C SER A 6 4.39 -11.57 -15.30
N LEU A 7 4.18 -10.40 -15.91
CA LEU A 7 4.33 -10.25 -17.37
C LEU A 7 5.79 -10.35 -17.83
N LEU A 8 6.68 -9.55 -17.25
CA LEU A 8 8.08 -9.44 -17.70
C LEU A 8 9.04 -10.40 -16.99
N HIS A 9 8.67 -10.89 -15.81
CA HIS A 9 9.58 -11.67 -14.95
C HIS A 9 9.03 -13.06 -14.60
N GLY A 10 7.85 -13.44 -15.10
CA GLY A 10 7.28 -14.77 -14.91
C GLY A 10 6.82 -15.09 -13.47
N MET A 11 6.73 -14.07 -12.60
CA MET A 11 6.29 -14.27 -11.22
C MET A 11 4.83 -14.70 -11.15
N LYS A 12 4.53 -15.74 -10.37
CA LYS A 12 3.17 -16.31 -10.26
C LYS A 12 2.47 -16.01 -8.94
N GLU A 13 3.23 -15.80 -7.88
CA GLU A 13 2.68 -15.71 -6.51
C GLU A 13 2.91 -14.34 -5.87
N VAL A 14 4.04 -13.68 -6.19
CA VAL A 14 4.42 -12.40 -5.57
C VAL A 14 4.83 -11.40 -6.64
N GLY A 15 4.31 -10.17 -6.53
CA GLY A 15 4.80 -9.00 -7.25
C GLY A 15 5.62 -8.11 -6.32
N VAL A 16 6.71 -7.54 -6.82
CA VAL A 16 7.60 -6.64 -6.07
C VAL A 16 7.71 -5.31 -6.80
N TRP A 17 7.49 -4.22 -6.05
CA TRP A 17 7.60 -2.86 -6.56
C TRP A 17 8.56 -2.04 -5.69
N LEU A 18 9.26 -1.11 -6.34
CA LEU A 18 10.02 -0.05 -5.68
C LEU A 18 9.41 1.29 -6.07
N GLN A 19 8.95 2.05 -5.08
CA GLN A 19 8.28 3.32 -5.26
C GLN A 19 8.91 4.39 -4.38
N THR A 20 9.05 5.58 -4.93
CA THR A 20 9.47 6.79 -4.20
C THR A 20 8.43 7.86 -4.46
N PHE A 21 7.97 8.49 -3.38
CA PHE A 21 6.92 9.50 -3.41
C PHE A 21 7.53 10.86 -3.11
N ALA A 22 7.14 11.87 -3.89
CA ALA A 22 7.53 13.25 -3.62
C ALA A 22 6.79 13.77 -2.38
N PRO A 23 7.34 14.74 -1.63
CA PRO A 23 6.65 15.33 -0.48
C PRO A 23 5.24 15.80 -0.83
N GLY A 24 4.25 15.40 -0.03
CA GLY A 24 2.85 15.77 -0.20
C GLY A 24 2.08 15.00 -1.28
N SER A 25 2.75 14.18 -2.08
CA SER A 25 2.09 13.29 -3.06
C SER A 25 1.29 12.20 -2.35
N ARG A 26 0.34 11.60 -3.08
CA ARG A 26 -0.48 10.48 -2.57
C ARG A 26 -0.74 9.48 -3.67
N THR A 27 -0.91 8.22 -3.30
CA THR A 27 -1.46 7.22 -4.22
C THR A 27 -2.94 7.52 -4.52
N PRO A 28 -3.55 6.91 -5.54
CA PRO A 28 -5.00 6.80 -5.57
C PRO A 28 -5.52 5.99 -4.37
N ILE A 29 -6.78 6.20 -3.99
CA ILE A 29 -7.49 5.29 -3.08
C ILE A 29 -7.76 4.02 -3.88
N GLN A 30 -7.28 2.87 -3.39
CA GLN A 30 -7.37 1.60 -4.12
C GLN A 30 -7.59 0.41 -3.20
N ARG A 31 -8.09 -0.69 -3.78
CA ARG A 31 -8.36 -1.98 -3.14
C ARG A 31 -7.88 -3.10 -4.05
N HIS A 32 -7.31 -4.15 -3.46
CA HIS A 32 -6.79 -5.31 -4.17
C HIS A 32 -7.16 -6.60 -3.45
N SER A 33 -7.51 -7.64 -4.20
CA SER A 33 -7.79 -8.98 -3.66
C SER A 33 -6.49 -9.79 -3.49
N CYS A 34 -5.51 -9.20 -2.81
CA CYS A 34 -4.24 -9.83 -2.46
C CYS A 34 -3.67 -9.19 -1.18
N GLU A 35 -2.73 -9.88 -0.56
CA GLU A 35 -1.91 -9.31 0.51
C GLU A 35 -0.88 -8.33 -0.07
N VAL A 36 -0.59 -7.26 0.67
CA VAL A 36 0.40 -6.26 0.27
C VAL A 36 1.26 -5.92 1.48
N VAL A 37 2.58 -5.90 1.30
CA VAL A 37 3.51 -5.54 2.37
C VAL A 37 4.28 -4.30 1.95
N PHE A 38 4.33 -3.30 2.84
CA PHE A 38 5.14 -2.11 2.65
C PHE A 38 6.36 -2.17 3.57
N ILE A 39 7.54 -1.92 2.97
CA ILE A 39 8.81 -1.78 3.68
C ILE A 39 9.33 -0.38 3.42
N VAL A 40 9.49 0.41 4.48
CA VAL A 40 9.85 1.82 4.39
C VAL A 40 11.35 1.95 4.46
N LEU A 41 11.98 2.05 3.29
CA LEU A 41 13.43 2.15 3.17
C LEU A 41 13.95 3.54 3.56
N LYS A 42 13.20 4.61 3.23
CA LYS A 42 13.57 5.99 3.54
C LYS A 42 12.36 6.90 3.69
N GLY A 43 12.47 7.89 4.57
CA GLY A 43 11.47 8.93 4.78
C GLY A 43 10.39 8.56 5.79
N THR A 44 9.38 9.42 5.88
CA THR A 44 8.20 9.27 6.74
C THR A 44 6.95 9.57 5.92
N GLY A 45 5.80 9.15 6.43
CA GLY A 45 4.54 9.28 5.71
C GLY A 45 3.33 8.94 6.57
N ALA A 46 2.20 8.71 5.91
CA ALA A 46 0.98 8.26 6.56
C ALA A 46 0.26 7.21 5.71
N LEU A 47 -0.16 6.13 6.38
CA LEU A 47 -1.04 5.12 5.82
C LEU A 47 -2.48 5.43 6.25
N PHE A 48 -3.39 5.48 5.28
CA PHE A 48 -4.82 5.62 5.54
C PHE A 48 -5.52 4.32 5.18
N LEU A 49 -6.21 3.73 6.15
CA LEU A 49 -7.01 2.51 6.00
C LEU A 49 -8.50 2.82 6.13
N ALA A 50 -9.33 2.20 5.31
CA ALA A 50 -10.77 2.30 5.47
C ALA A 50 -11.25 1.73 6.82
N SER A 51 -12.28 2.34 7.39
CA SER A 51 -12.90 1.87 8.63
C SER A 51 -13.76 0.61 8.43
N SER A 52 -14.10 0.28 7.18
CA SER A 52 -14.83 -0.94 6.80
C SER A 52 -14.38 -1.41 5.42
N SER A 53 -14.15 -2.71 5.29
CA SER A 53 -13.71 -3.37 4.07
C SER A 53 -14.84 -4.05 3.30
N HIS A 54 -16.03 -4.15 3.90
CA HIS A 54 -17.17 -4.89 3.34
C HIS A 54 -18.27 -3.98 2.77
N GLY A 55 -18.15 -2.66 2.91
CA GLY A 55 -19.09 -1.69 2.34
C GLY A 55 -18.70 -1.23 0.92
N PRO A 56 -19.64 -0.59 0.18
CA PRO A 56 -19.36 -0.02 -1.14
C PRO A 56 -18.42 1.20 -1.07
N ASN A 57 -18.35 1.85 0.09
CA ASN A 57 -17.58 3.06 0.31
C ASN A 57 -16.54 2.85 1.42
N PRO A 58 -15.34 3.47 1.31
CA PRO A 58 -14.27 3.33 2.31
C PRO A 58 -14.58 3.99 3.66
N GLY A 59 -15.59 4.87 3.72
CA GLY A 59 -15.91 5.64 4.92
C GLY A 59 -14.83 6.65 5.28
N LYS A 60 -14.78 7.04 6.56
CA LYS A 60 -13.73 7.91 7.09
C LYS A 60 -12.48 7.06 7.37
N PRO A 61 -11.32 7.36 6.77
CA PRO A 61 -10.14 6.55 6.97
C PRO A 61 -9.54 6.75 8.36
N GLN A 62 -8.93 5.69 8.87
CA GLN A 62 -8.03 5.74 10.01
C GLN A 62 -6.60 6.01 9.51
N GLU A 63 -5.92 6.95 10.15
CA GLU A 63 -4.56 7.35 9.81
C GLU A 63 -3.53 6.69 10.74
N PHE A 64 -2.48 6.15 10.15
CA PHE A 64 -1.36 5.52 10.84
C PHE A 64 -0.06 6.18 10.37
N PRO A 65 0.75 6.74 11.29
CA PRO A 65 2.01 7.35 10.92
C PRO A 65 3.03 6.27 10.49
N ILE A 66 3.79 6.59 9.45
CA ILE A 66 4.84 5.74 8.90
C ILE A 66 6.20 6.36 9.18
N PHE A 67 7.13 5.56 9.71
CA PHE A 67 8.52 5.94 9.93
C PHE A 67 9.47 4.93 9.28
N GLN A 68 10.74 5.31 9.12
CA GLN A 68 11.78 4.39 8.64
C GLN A 68 11.88 3.17 9.55
N ILE A 69 12.23 2.01 8.97
CA ILE A 69 12.45 0.74 9.70
C ILE A 69 11.14 0.11 10.22
N VAL A 70 9.97 0.71 9.92
CA VAL A 70 8.66 0.10 10.21
C VAL A 70 8.19 -0.76 9.04
N HIS A 71 7.70 -1.95 9.36
CA HIS A 71 7.03 -2.85 8.43
C HIS A 71 5.51 -2.76 8.65
N PHE A 72 4.75 -2.59 7.57
CA PHE A 72 3.29 -2.68 7.61
C PHE A 72 2.84 -3.88 6.79
N ILE A 73 2.09 -4.78 7.45
CA ILE A 73 1.41 -5.90 6.81
C ILE A 73 -0.03 -5.47 6.56
N TYR A 74 -0.45 -5.50 5.31
CA TYR A 74 -1.82 -5.26 4.94
C TYR A 74 -2.50 -6.58 4.61
N LEU A 75 -3.60 -6.83 5.30
CA LEU A 75 -4.43 -8.01 5.10
C LEU A 75 -5.49 -7.70 4.03
N TRP A 76 -5.59 -8.61 3.07
CA TRP A 76 -6.63 -8.81 2.07
C TRP A 76 -7.78 -7.77 2.01
N ASN A 77 -7.89 -7.09 0.86
CA ASN A 77 -9.14 -6.52 0.37
C ASN A 77 -9.74 -5.26 1.06
N ASP A 78 -8.97 -4.47 1.82
CA ASP A 78 -9.47 -3.15 2.28
C ASP A 78 -9.29 -2.03 1.22
N PHE A 79 -9.71 -0.80 1.52
CA PHE A 79 -9.27 0.39 0.77
C PHE A 79 -8.08 1.05 1.47
N LYS A 80 -7.10 1.52 0.69
CA LYS A 80 -5.89 2.17 1.22
C LYS A 80 -5.40 3.34 0.39
N LEU A 81 -4.70 4.25 1.08
CA LEU A 81 -3.99 5.40 0.53
C LEU A 81 -2.65 5.56 1.28
N VAL A 82 -1.56 5.71 0.54
CA VAL A 82 -0.22 6.00 1.10
C VAL A 82 0.15 7.44 0.74
N LYS A 83 0.69 8.15 1.73
CA LYS A 83 1.13 9.54 1.64
C LYS A 83 2.54 9.71 2.17
#